data_AF-A0A2M7CBM0-F1
#
_entry.id   AF-A0A2M7CBM0-F1
#
_cell.length_a   1.000
_cell.length_b   1.000
_cell.length_c   1.000
_cell.angle_alpha   90.00
_cell.angle_beta   90.00
_cell.angle_gamma   90.00
#
_symmetry.space_group_name_H-M   'P 1'
#
loop_
_entity.id
_entity.type
_entity.pdbx_description
1 polymer ?
#
loop_
_entity_poly.entity_id
_entity_poly.type
_entity_poly.pdbx_seq_one_letter_code
_entity_poly.pdbx_strand_id
1 'polypeptide(L)' 'MVTYEFYSRDPIKGYQILGTLPERRRNPARITQESVMNWGEKYFDKSLKINGMIFFQVTIDKDRGRIFRLIQFS' A
#
# COMPACT_ATOMS: atom_id res chain seq x y z
N MET A 1 -12.44 -5.32 5.43
CA MET A 1 -11.04 -5.65 5.76
C MET A 1 -10.12 -4.64 5.08
N VAL A 2 -9.17 -4.03 5.79
CA VAL A 2 -8.24 -3.06 5.21
C VAL A 2 -7.03 -3.78 4.60
N THR A 3 -6.57 -3.34 3.45
CA THR A 3 -5.40 -3.85 2.73
C THR A 3 -4.69 -2.68 2.07
N TYR A 4 -3.38 -2.75 1.93
CA TYR A 4 -2.59 -1.75 1.22
C TYR A 4 -2.08 -2.33 -0.08
N GLU A 5 -2.35 -1.63 -1.19
CA GLU A 5 -1.78 -1.95 -2.49
C GLU A 5 -0.55 -1.07 -2.71
N PHE A 6 0.59 -1.68 -3.01
CA PHE A 6 1.85 -0.99 -3.24
C PHE A 6 2.17 -0.94 -4.73
N TYR A 7 2.67 0.20 -5.18
CA TYR A 7 3.07 0.44 -6.56
C TYR A 7 4.44 1.07 -6.60
N SER A 8 5.25 0.72 -7.60
CA SER A 8 6.44 1.47 -7.98
C SER A 8 6.15 2.31 -9.22
N ARG A 9 6.74 3.50 -9.27
CA ARG A 9 6.69 4.35 -10.46
C ARG A 9 7.90 4.04 -11.35
N ASP A 10 7.65 3.39 -12.47
CA ASP A 10 8.60 3.25 -13.58
C ASP A 10 8.46 4.48 -14.51
N PRO A 11 9.55 5.19 -14.83
CA PRO A 11 9.49 6.38 -15.69
C PRO A 11 8.97 6.11 -17.11
N ILE A 12 9.10 4.88 -17.61
CA ILE A 12 8.73 4.47 -18.97
C ILE A 12 7.38 3.75 -18.97
N LYS A 13 7.17 2.84 -18.00
CA LYS A 13 6.00 1.96 -17.92
C LYS A 13 4.88 2.48 -17.01
N GLY A 14 5.09 3.61 -16.35
CA GLY A 14 4.14 4.18 -15.40
C GLY A 14 4.09 3.39 -14.08
N TYR A 15 2.92 3.34 -13.45
CA TYR A 15 2.76 2.63 -12.16
C TYR A 15 2.70 1.12 -12.36
N GLN A 16 3.57 0.40 -11.67
CA GLN A 16 3.64 -1.07 -11.66
C GLN A 16 3.25 -1.57 -10.27
N ILE A 17 2.37 -2.57 -10.20
CA ILE A 17 1.97 -3.16 -8.92
C ILE A 17 3.12 -3.98 -8.33
N LEU A 18 3.44 -3.73 -7.07
CA LEU A 18 4.41 -4.51 -6.30
C LEU A 18 3.71 -5.66 -5.57
N GLY A 19 2.55 -5.38 -5.00
CA GLY A 19 1.73 -6.37 -4.32
C GLY A 19 0.75 -5.76 -3.33
N THR A 20 0.10 -6.63 -2.55
CA THR A 20 -0.88 -6.22 -1.55
C THR A 20 -0.50 -6.75 -0.16
N LEU A 21 -0.61 -5.91 0.87
CA LEU A 21 -0.37 -6.30 2.26
C LEU A 21 -1.65 -6.06 3.09
N PRO A 22 -2.27 -7.12 3.67
CA PRO A 22 -3.48 -6.98 4.47
C PRO A 22 -3.17 -6.34 5.82
N GLU A 23 -3.90 -5.31 6.26
CA GLU A 23 -3.68 -4.69 7.56
C GLU A 23 -3.94 -5.69 8.70
N ARG A 24 -2.95 -5.86 9.59
CA ARG A 24 -2.99 -6.80 10.72
C ARG A 24 -2.86 -6.09 12.07
N ARG A 25 -2.50 -4.80 12.09
CA ARG A 25 -2.34 -4.03 13.33
C ARG A 25 -3.70 -3.74 13.93
N ARG A 26 -3.84 -4.05 15.22
CA ARG A 26 -5.06 -3.83 15.99
C ARG A 26 -5.20 -2.38 16.48
N ASN A 27 -4.10 -1.66 16.64
CA ASN A 27 -4.09 -0.27 17.10
C ASN A 27 -4.06 0.69 15.90
N PRO A 28 -5.14 1.44 15.61
CA PRO A 28 -5.19 2.39 14.50
C PRO A 28 -4.15 3.51 14.61
N ALA A 29 -3.77 3.93 15.82
CA ALA A 29 -2.77 4.99 16.03
C ALA A 29 -1.36 4.59 15.53
N ARG A 30 -1.12 3.28 15.32
CA ARG A 30 0.13 2.77 14.74
C ARG A 30 0.08 2.63 13.22
N ILE A 31 -1.03 3.01 12.60
CA ILE A 31 -1.21 3.01 11.15
C ILE A 31 -0.92 4.42 10.65
N THR A 32 0.37 4.72 10.50
CA THR A 32 0.86 5.96 9.89
C THR A 32 1.36 5.68 8.48
N GLN A 33 1.41 6.71 7.63
CA GLN A 33 1.99 6.60 6.29
C GLN A 33 3.41 6.01 6.34
N GLU A 34 4.26 6.53 7.23
CA GLU A 34 5.62 6.05 7.44
C GLU A 34 5.66 4.57 7.80
N SER A 35 4.79 4.13 8.71
CA SER A 35 4.75 2.72 9.12
C SER A 35 4.33 1.77 8.00
N VAL A 36 3.44 2.23 7.09
CA VAL A 36 3.01 1.45 5.91
C VAL A 36 4.13 1.41 4.86
N MET A 37 4.82 2.54 4.65
CA MET A 37 5.97 2.63 3.75
C MET A 37 7.13 1.73 4.21
N ASN A 38 7.54 1.84 5.48
CA ASN A 38 8.57 0.99 6.08
C ASN A 38 8.20 -0.50 5.98
N TRP A 39 6.90 -0.81 6.05
CA TRP A 39 6.43 -2.16 5.88
C TRP A 39 6.54 -2.65 4.43
N GLY A 40 6.14 -1.82 3.45
CA GLY A 40 6.34 -2.10 2.03
C GLY A 40 7.80 -2.32 1.67
N GLU A 41 8.71 -1.45 2.15
CA GLU A 41 10.15 -1.56 1.92
C GLU A 41 10.73 -2.87 2.44
N LYS A 42 10.26 -3.33 3.61
CA LYS A 42 10.70 -4.60 4.18
C LYS A 42 10.30 -5.80 3.32
N TYR A 43 9.19 -5.72 2.60
CA TYR A 43 8.61 -6.86 1.87
C TYR A 43 8.94 -6.88 0.37
N PHE A 44 9.07 -5.72 -0.28
CA PHE A 44 9.21 -5.62 -1.74
C PHE A 44 10.62 -5.30 -2.24
N ASP A 45 11.62 -5.36 -1.35
CA ASP A 45 13.07 -5.16 -1.60
C ASP A 45 13.53 -3.69 -1.68
N LYS A 46 14.71 -3.41 -1.09
CA LYS A 46 15.34 -2.08 -1.00
C LYS A 46 15.95 -1.61 -2.32
N SER A 47 16.11 -2.52 -3.28
CA SER A 47 16.69 -2.24 -4.60
C SER A 47 15.72 -1.46 -5.51
N LEU A 48 14.42 -1.53 -5.24
CA LEU A 48 13.44 -0.61 -5.80
C LEU A 48 13.76 0.77 -5.27
N LYS A 49 14.28 1.66 -6.13
CA LYS A 49 14.53 3.06 -5.78
C LYS A 49 13.25 3.64 -5.15
N ILE A 50 13.28 3.79 -3.83
CA ILE A 50 12.16 4.18 -2.95
C ILE A 50 11.49 5.48 -3.43
N ASN A 51 12.21 6.31 -4.18
CA ASN A 51 11.73 7.56 -4.81
C ASN A 51 10.48 7.43 -5.70
N GLY A 52 9.98 6.22 -5.97
CA GLY A 52 8.75 6.01 -6.73
C GLY A 52 7.70 5.14 -6.04
N MET A 53 7.90 4.67 -4.81
CA MET A 53 6.93 3.79 -4.17
C MET A 53 5.74 4.59 -3.62
N ILE A 54 4.54 4.19 -4.00
CA ILE A 54 3.28 4.72 -3.46
C ILE A 54 2.43 3.56 -2.96
N PHE A 55 1.52 3.84 -2.03
CA PHE A 55 0.52 2.87 -1.61
C PHE A 55 -0.88 3.48 -1.58
N PHE A 56 -1.87 2.62 -1.73
CA PHE A 56 -3.28 2.96 -1.56
C PHE A 56 -3.89 2.11 -0.47
N GLN A 57 -4.67 2.74 0.40
CA GLN A 57 -5.51 2.02 1.34
C GLN A 57 -6.78 1.54 0.63
N VAL A 58 -7.02 0.25 0.72
CA VAL A 58 -8.16 -0.42 0.12
C VAL A 58 -8.98 -1.07 1.22
N THR A 59 -10.27 -0.77 1.27
CA THR A 59 -11.22 -1.51 2.10
C THR A 59 -11.92 -2.55 1.24
N ILE A 60 -11.65 -3.82 1.54
CA ILE A 60 -12.29 -4.98 0.93
C ILE A 60 -13.52 -5.33 1.76
N ASP A 61 -14.71 -5.13 1.21
CA ASP A 61 -15.95 -5.67 1.77
C ASP A 61 -16.07 -7.15 1.34
N LYS A 62 -15.95 -8.06 2.32
CA LYS A 62 -15.95 -9.51 2.08
C LYS A 62 -17.29 -10.01 1.54
N ASP A 63 -18.39 -9.31 1.82
CA ASP A 63 -19.74 -9.78 1.47
C ASP A 63 -20.16 -9.31 0.08
N ARG A 64 -19.53 -8.25 -0.45
CA ARG A 64 -19.94 -7.60 -1.71
C ARG A 64 -18.88 -7.63 -2.81
N GLY A 65 -17.67 -8.13 -2.53
CA GLY A 65 -16.55 -8.06 -3.46
C GLY A 65 -16.17 -6.64 -3.86
N ARG A 66 -16.63 -5.63 -3.11
CA ARG A 66 -16.41 -4.22 -3.42
C ARG A 66 -15.10 -3.76 -2.81
N ILE A 67 -14.24 -3.23 -3.68
CA ILE A 67 -12.95 -2.63 -3.36
C ILE A 67 -13.19 -1.12 -3.25
N PHE A 68 -13.16 -0.57 -2.03
CA PHE A 68 -13.16 0.88 -1.84
C PHE A 68 -11.72 1.36 -1.74
N ARG A 69 -11.25 2.06 -2.78
CA ARG A 69 -9.93 2.71 -2.78
C ARG A 69 -10.06 4.08 -2.15
N LEU A 70 -9.46 4.27 -0.98
CA LEU A 70 -9.34 5.58 -0.36
C LEU A 70 -8.05 6.22 -0.91
N ILE A 71 -8.21 7.36 -1.58
CA ILE A 71 -7.08 8.11 -2.14
C ILE A 71 -6.61 9.12 -1.09
N GLN A 72 -5.34 8.92 -0.71
CA GLN A 72 -4.36 9.81 -0.07
C GLN A 72 -4.57 10.29 1.37
N PHE A 73 -3.48 10.16 2.14
CA PHE A 73 -3.10 11.16 3.13
C PHE A 73 -2.33 12.28 2.39
N SER A 74 -2.83 13.50 2.56
CA SER A 74 -2.25 14.77 2.09
C SER A 74 -0.97 15.13 2.82
#